data_AF-A0A7W5K213-F1
#
_entry.id   AF-A0A7W5K213-F1
#
_cell.length_a   1.000
_cell.length_b   1.000
_cell.length_c   1.000
_cell.angle_alpha   90.00
_cell.angle_beta   90.00
_cell.angle_gamma   90.00
#
_symmetry.space_group_name_H-M   'P 1'
#
loop_
_entity.id
_entity.type
_entity.pdbx_description
1 polymer ?
#
loop_
_entity_poly.entity_id
_entity_poly.type
_entity_poly.pdbx_seq_one_letter_code
_entity_poly.pdbx_strand_id
1 'polypeptide(L)' 'MTGARQAVAGAIDWLGKTRNLPAEQAYMLCSVCGDLRISEIVDAPNWVVAFYLPRIVFE' A
#
# COMPACT_ATOMS: atom_id res chain seq x y z
N MET A 1 11.44 7.90 -5.15
CA MET A 1 10.33 6.91 -5.32
C MET A 1 10.33 5.77 -4.29
N THR A 2 11.33 5.65 -3.40
CA THR A 2 11.43 4.55 -2.42
C THR A 2 10.24 4.46 -1.46
N GLY A 3 9.76 5.58 -0.92
CA GLY A 3 8.61 5.60 0.01
C GLY A 3 7.33 5.02 -0.60
N ALA A 4 7.06 5.30 -1.88
CA ALA A 4 5.93 4.72 -2.59
C ALA A 4 6.05 3.18 -2.71
N ARG A 5 7.24 2.67 -3.05
CA ARG A 5 7.48 1.22 -3.12
C ARG A 5 7.33 0.55 -1.75
N GLN A 6 7.85 1.18 -0.70
CA GLN A 6 7.74 0.68 0.67
C GLN A 6 6.28 0.65 1.17
N ALA A 7 5.49 1.69 0.88
CA ALA A 7 4.09 1.75 1.26
C ALA A 7 3.27 0.62 0.61
N VAL A 8 3.46 0.38 -0.69
CA VAL A 8 2.79 -0.71 -1.41
C VAL A 8 3.25 -2.09 -0.91
N ALA A 9 4.56 -2.29 -0.73
CA ALA A 9 5.10 -3.55 -0.22
C ALA A 9 4.57 -3.88 1.18
N GLY A 10 4.51 -2.88 2.07
CA GLY A 10 3.92 -3.03 3.40
C GLY A 10 2.44 -3.39 3.36
N ALA A 11 1.68 -2.84 2.41
CA ALA A 11 0.28 -3.20 2.22
C ALA A 11 0.11 -4.64 1.73
N ILE A 12 0.95 -5.10 0.81
CA ILE A 12 0.96 -6.50 0.32
C ILE A 12 1.28 -7.46 1.47
N ASP A 13 2.31 -7.16 2.26
CA ASP A 13 2.66 -7.96 3.43
C ASP A 13 1.53 -8.00 4.47
N TRP A 14 0.86 -6.87 4.70
CA TRP A 14 -0.30 -6.80 5.59
C TRP A 14 -1.47 -7.63 5.08
N LEU A 15 -1.76 -7.60 3.78
CA LEU A 15 -2.80 -8.42 3.15
C LEU A 15 -2.48 -9.91 3.24
N GLY A 16 -1.22 -10.30 3.01
CA GLY A 16 -0.77 -11.68 3.19
C GLY A 16 -1.00 -12.18 4.61
N LYS A 17 -0.70 -11.36 5.62
CA LYS A 17 -0.87 -11.73 7.04
C LYS A 17 -2.31 -11.71 7.52
N THR A 18 -3.13 -10.77 7.07
CA THR A 18 -4.49 -10.56 7.61
C THR A 18 -5.59 -11.22 6.80
N ARG A 19 -5.37 -11.41 5.49
CA ARG A 19 -6.35 -11.96 4.56
C ARG A 19 -5.87 -13.25 3.88
N ASN A 20 -4.68 -13.74 4.22
CA ASN A 20 -4.07 -14.94 3.64
C ASN A 20 -4.00 -14.91 2.10
N LEU A 21 -3.81 -13.71 1.54
CA LEU A 21 -3.67 -13.54 0.09
C LEU A 21 -2.24 -13.87 -0.35
N PRO A 22 -2.06 -14.66 -1.42
CA PRO A 22 -0.77 -14.76 -2.10
C PRO A 22 -0.27 -13.39 -2.55
N ALA A 23 1.06 -13.20 -2.56
CA ALA A 23 1.67 -11.90 -2.85
C ALA A 23 1.24 -11.34 -4.21
N GLU A 24 1.08 -12.19 -5.22
CA GLU A 24 0.63 -11.82 -6.56
C GLU A 24 -0.82 -11.32 -6.57
N GLN A 25 -1.71 -11.94 -5.78
CA GLN A 25 -3.11 -11.52 -5.69
C GLN A 25 -3.26 -10.22 -4.91
N ALA A 26 -2.51 -10.08 -3.81
CA ALA A 26 -2.45 -8.85 -3.03
C ALA A 26 -1.88 -7.69 -3.87
N TYR A 27 -0.84 -7.95 -4.68
CA TYR A 27 -0.30 -6.96 -5.61
C TYR A 27 -1.35 -6.52 -6.64
N MET A 28 -2.05 -7.47 -7.27
CA MET A 28 -3.11 -7.19 -8.23
C MET A 28 -4.23 -6.35 -7.60
N LEU A 29 -4.66 -6.69 -6.38
CA LEU A 29 -5.67 -5.94 -5.65
C LEU A 29 -5.25 -4.51 -5.35
N CYS A 30 -4.02 -4.35 -4.82
CA CYS A 30 -3.43 -3.04 -4.56
C CYS A 30 -3.34 -2.17 -5.82
N SER A 31 -3.12 -2.77 -6.99
CA SER A 31 -3.02 -2.03 -8.26
C SER A 31 -4.35 -1.46 -8.77
N VAL A 32 -5.49 -2.00 -8.34
CA VAL A 32 -6.81 -1.60 -8.86
C VAL A 32 -7.69 -0.93 -7.82
N CYS A 33 -7.51 -1.26 -6.55
CA CYS A 33 -8.33 -0.75 -5.45
C CYS A 33 -7.56 0.16 -4.49
N GLY A 34 -6.24 0.26 -4.62
CA GLY A 34 -5.41 1.01 -3.69
C GLY A 34 -5.09 2.43 -4.14
N ASP A 35 -5.07 3.36 -3.19
CA ASP A 35 -4.70 4.75 -3.40
C ASP A 35 -3.38 5.08 -2.71
N LEU A 36 -2.42 5.58 -3.48
CA LEU A 36 -1.14 6.04 -2.96
C LEU A 36 -1.15 7.55 -2.76
N ARG A 37 -0.80 8.00 -1.55
CA ARG A 37 -0.85 9.41 -1.17
C ARG A 37 0.47 9.87 -0.58
N ILE A 38 0.99 10.99 -1.08
CA ILE A 38 2.10 11.69 -0.44
C ILE A 38 1.51 12.46 0.74
N SER A 39 1.95 12.12 1.96
CA SER A 39 1.47 12.76 3.18
C SER A 39 2.29 14.01 3.49
N GLU A 40 3.62 13.89 3.47
CA GLU A 40 4.53 14.95 3.88
C GLU A 40 5.73 15.00 2.92
N ILE A 41 5.82 16.09 2.16
CA ILE A 41 6.93 16.34 1.24
C ILE A 41 7.97 17.29 1.83
N VAL A 42 7.62 17.99 2.93
CA VAL A 42 8.44 19.03 3.56
C VAL A 42 9.69 18.45 4.24
N ASP A 43 9.67 17.17 4.62
CA ASP A 43 10.77 16.49 5.32
C ASP A 43 11.84 15.94 4.37
N ALA A 44 12.07 16.61 3.24
CA ALA A 44 13.10 16.20 2.29
C ALA A 44 14.47 16.00 3.01
N PRO A 45 15.18 14.88 2.75
CA PRO A 45 14.93 13.88 1.70
C PRO A 45 13.96 12.74 2.07
N ASN A 46 13.45 12.69 3.30
CA ASN A 46 12.60 11.61 3.82
C ASN A 46 11.12 11.96 3.67
N TRP A 47 10.55 11.71 2.49
CA TRP A 47 9.13 11.92 2.28
C TRP A 47 8.28 10.82 2.92
N VAL A 48 7.13 11.20 3.49
CA VAL A 48 6.15 10.25 4.02
C VAL A 48 5.11 9.96 2.95
N VAL A 49 4.92 8.68 2.65
CA VAL A 49 3.97 8.18 1.66
C VAL A 49 3.11 7.10 2.30
N ALA A 50 1.80 7.24 2.14
CA ALA A 50 0.81 6.29 2.64
C ALA A 50 0.15 5.53 1.48
N PHE A 51 -0.32 4.32 1.78
CA PHE A 51 -1.11 3.50 0.88
C PHE A 51 -2.43 3.14 1.56
N TYR A 52 -3.54 3.47 0.91
CA TYR A 52 -4.90 3.26 1.41
C TYR A 52 -5.57 2.15 0.62
N LEU A 53 -6.27 1.26 1.32
CA LEU A 53 -7.12 0.23 0.70
C LEU A 53 -8.53 0.31 1.31
N PRO A 54 -9.57 0.58 0.51
CA PRO A 54 -10.94 0.64 1.00
C PRO A 54 -11.38 -0.70 1.62
N ARG A 55 -11.99 -0.68 2.81
CA ARG A 55 -12.44 -1.91 3.49
C ARG A 55 -13.58 -2.63 2.77
N ILE A 56 -14.41 -1.88 2.03
CA ILE A 56 -15.52 -2.40 1.22
C ILE A 56 -15.07 -3.45 0.18
N VAL A 57 -13.78 -3.48 -0.15
CA VAL A 57 -13.18 -4.50 -1.03
C VAL A 57 -13.27 -5.92 -0.42
N PHE A 58 -13.51 -6.03 0.89
CA PHE A 58 -13.60 -7.30 1.62
C PHE A 58 -14.96 -7.54 2.28
N GLU A 59 -15.95 -6.67 2.06
CA GLU A 59 -17.33 -6.81 2.53
C GLU A 59 -18.19 -7.42 1.42
#